data_AF-A0A1H1XS75-F1
#
_entry.id   AF-A0A1H1XS75-F1
#
_cell.length_a   1.000
_cell.length_b   1.000
_cell.length_c   1.000
_cell.angle_alpha   90.00
_cell.angle_beta   90.00
_cell.angle_gamma   90.00
#
_symmetry.space_group_name_H-M   'P 1'
#
loop_
_entity.id
_entity.type
_entity.pdbx_description
1 polymer ?
#
loop_
_entity_poly.entity_id
_entity_poly.type
_entity_poly.pdbx_seq_one_letter_code
_entity_poly.pdbx_strand_id
1 'polypeptide(L)'
;MEYIPGMAVIPFASYYAPNEWWLKRLGRDKEFENYVQLARDIRQLPDYHGDDFCWATREYGRISQTSERYGNNGVWNGLRANQHICATLQFLQLEDDGDNVSIDDIF
;
A
#
# COMPACT_ATOMS: atom_id res chain seq x y z
N MET A 1 17.67 -11.53 4.58
CA MET A 1 17.20 -12.93 4.62
C MET A 1 17.52 -13.54 3.26
N GLU A 2 18.23 -14.67 3.23
CA GLU A 2 18.60 -15.37 2.00
C GLU A 2 17.44 -16.28 1.55
N TYR A 3 17.20 -16.40 0.24
CA TYR A 3 16.17 -17.29 -0.29
C TYR A 3 16.60 -18.74 -0.13
N ILE A 4 15.82 -19.53 0.61
CA ILE A 4 16.02 -20.99 0.69
C ILE A 4 15.05 -21.65 -0.30
N PRO A 5 15.55 -22.44 -1.28
CA PRO A 5 14.69 -23.22 -2.16
C PRO A 5 13.69 -24.07 -1.35
N GLY A 6 12.40 -23.93 -1.64
CA GLY A 6 11.32 -24.58 -0.89
C GLY A 6 10.67 -23.73 0.20
N MET A 7 11.09 -22.47 0.39
CA MET A 7 10.35 -21.52 1.23
C MET A 7 8.95 -21.27 0.69
N ALA A 8 7.96 -21.33 1.58
CA ALA A 8 6.57 -21.02 1.24
C ALA A 8 6.42 -19.56 0.81
N VAL A 9 5.82 -19.35 -0.37
CA VAL A 9 5.45 -18.06 -0.91
C VAL A 9 4.02 -17.76 -0.49
N ILE A 10 3.88 -17.30 0.76
CA ILE A 10 2.59 -16.91 1.32
C ILE A 10 2.23 -15.50 0.83
N PRO A 11 0.99 -15.27 0.38
CA PRO A 11 0.47 -13.94 0.08
C PRO A 11 0.75 -12.96 1.21
N PHE A 12 1.31 -11.82 0.85
CA PHE A 12 1.75 -10.81 1.80
C PHE A 12 1.44 -9.42 1.25
N ALA A 13 0.77 -8.61 2.06
CA ALA A 13 0.48 -7.23 1.75
C ALA A 13 0.97 -6.34 2.88
N SER A 14 1.27 -5.10 2.51
CA SER A 14 1.54 -4.04 3.45
C SER A 14 1.01 -2.72 2.90
N TYR A 15 0.62 -1.83 3.80
CA TYR A 15 0.11 -0.52 3.48
C TYR A 15 0.69 0.49 4.47
N TYR A 16 1.21 1.60 3.96
CA TYR A 16 1.68 2.70 4.79
C TYR A 16 0.48 3.59 5.16
N ALA A 17 0.08 3.53 6.43
CA ALA A 17 -0.74 4.55 7.05
C ALA A 17 0.21 5.61 7.68
N PRO A 18 -0.20 6.89 7.81
CA PRO A 18 0.69 7.98 8.24
C PRO A 18 1.49 7.73 9.54
N ASN A 19 0.99 6.86 10.43
CA ASN A 19 1.61 6.58 11.73
C ASN A 19 2.24 5.19 11.84
N GLU A 20 1.87 4.25 10.96
CA GLU A 20 2.35 2.88 11.05
C GLU A 20 2.25 2.12 9.73
N TRP A 21 3.09 1.10 9.61
CA TRP A 21 2.94 0.10 8.56
C TRP A 21 1.94 -0.95 8.99
N TRP A 22 0.84 -1.05 8.27
CA TRP A 22 0.00 -2.23 8.32
C TRP A 22 0.66 -3.34 7.50
N LEU A 23 0.81 -4.54 8.07
CA LEU A 23 1.37 -5.71 7.39
C LEU A 23 0.52 -6.94 7.68
N LYS A 24 0.24 -7.76 6.65
CA LYS A 24 -0.53 -8.99 6.82
C LYS A 24 -0.08 -10.07 5.85
N ARG A 25 0.08 -11.29 6.38
CA ARG A 25 0.17 -12.53 5.61
C ARG A 25 -1.16 -13.27 5.70
N LEU A 26 -1.60 -13.88 4.61
CA LEU A 26 -2.86 -14.62 4.60
C LEU A 26 -2.72 -15.90 3.78
N GLY A 27 -3.21 -17.01 4.33
CA GLY A 27 -3.22 -18.31 3.66
C GLY A 27 -1.93 -19.09 3.78
N ARG A 28 -1.72 -19.98 2.81
CA ARG A 28 -0.59 -20.92 2.71
C ARG A 28 0.24 -20.68 1.44
N ASP A 29 1.14 -21.61 1.12
CA ASP A 29 2.02 -21.53 -0.05
C ASP A 29 1.21 -21.35 -1.34
N LYS A 30 1.45 -20.25 -2.06
CA LYS A 30 0.88 -19.93 -3.38
C LYS A 30 -0.64 -19.82 -3.45
N GLU A 31 -1.34 -19.68 -2.34
CA GLU A 31 -2.79 -19.37 -2.31
C GLU A 31 -3.05 -17.89 -2.66
N PHE A 32 -2.62 -17.47 -3.86
CA PHE A 32 -2.60 -16.08 -4.30
C PHE A 32 -4.00 -15.45 -4.39
N GLU A 33 -5.06 -16.24 -4.48
CA GLU A 33 -6.45 -15.78 -4.38
C GLU A 33 -6.75 -15.02 -3.09
N ASN A 34 -5.99 -15.26 -2.01
CA ASN A 34 -6.11 -14.52 -0.76
C ASN A 34 -5.75 -13.03 -0.89
N TYR A 35 -5.10 -12.63 -1.99
CA TYR A 35 -4.87 -11.22 -2.30
C TYR A 35 -6.16 -10.41 -2.49
N VAL A 36 -7.25 -11.07 -2.88
CA VAL A 36 -8.58 -10.44 -2.93
C VAL A 36 -9.02 -9.99 -1.54
N GLN A 37 -8.82 -10.83 -0.52
CA GLN A 37 -9.15 -10.49 0.86
C GLN A 37 -8.19 -9.45 1.43
N LEU A 38 -6.89 -9.55 1.14
CA LEU A 38 -5.91 -8.54 1.55
C LEU A 38 -6.24 -7.16 0.98
N ALA A 39 -6.74 -7.08 -0.26
CA ALA A 39 -7.18 -5.82 -0.85
C ALA A 39 -8.41 -5.24 -0.12
N ARG A 40 -9.35 -6.09 0.29
CA ARG A 40 -10.50 -5.67 1.11
C ARG A 40 -10.06 -5.17 2.48
N ASP A 41 -9.15 -5.88 3.13
CA ASP A 41 -8.63 -5.50 4.45
C ASP A 41 -7.94 -4.13 4.39
N ILE A 42 -7.13 -3.87 3.35
CA ILE A 42 -6.51 -2.54 3.14
C ILE A 42 -7.56 -1.44 2.99
N ARG A 43 -8.61 -1.66 2.20
CA ARG A 43 -9.68 -0.67 1.97
C ARG A 43 -10.53 -0.40 3.22
N GLN A 44 -10.46 -1.27 4.23
CA GLN A 44 -11.14 -1.12 5.51
C GLN A 44 -10.28 -0.47 6.59
N LEU A 45 -9.01 -0.15 6.30
CA LEU A 45 -8.16 0.57 7.25
C LEU A 45 -8.73 1.97 7.52
N PRO A 46 -8.74 2.44 8.77
CA PRO A 46 -9.21 3.79 9.11
C PRO A 46 -8.52 4.89 8.30
N ASP A 47 -7.22 4.72 8.05
CA ASP A 47 -6.37 5.70 7.35
C ASP A 47 -6.10 5.29 5.89
N TYR A 48 -7.06 4.62 5.26
CA TYR A 48 -6.98 4.33 3.83
C TYR A 48 -7.08 5.62 3.02
N HIS A 49 -6.11 5.89 2.15
CA HIS A 49 -6.01 7.12 1.35
C HIS A 49 -7.12 7.25 0.28
N GLY A 50 -7.95 6.23 0.07
CA GLY A 50 -9.02 6.20 -0.93
C GLY A 50 -8.58 5.59 -2.27
N ASP A 51 -9.55 5.04 -3.01
CA ASP A 51 -9.27 4.28 -4.24
C ASP A 51 -8.56 5.16 -5.30
N ASP A 52 -8.86 6.47 -5.38
CA ASP A 52 -8.31 7.37 -6.40
C ASP A 52 -6.93 7.98 -6.08
N PHE A 53 -6.37 7.68 -4.92
CA PHE A 53 -5.12 8.31 -4.45
C PHE A 53 -3.91 8.05 -5.36
N CYS A 54 -3.67 6.79 -5.74
CA CYS A 54 -2.54 6.42 -6.60
C CYS A 54 -2.84 5.19 -7.46
N TRP A 55 -1.85 4.69 -8.20
CA TRP A 55 -2.01 3.46 -8.97
C TRP A 55 -2.30 2.26 -8.05
N ALA A 56 -1.58 2.14 -6.94
CA ALA A 56 -1.77 1.02 -6.02
C ALA A 56 -3.15 0.99 -5.37
N THR A 57 -3.69 2.14 -4.93
CA THR A 57 -5.03 2.19 -4.32
C THR A 57 -6.13 1.83 -5.31
N ARG A 58 -6.01 2.26 -6.58
CA ARG A 58 -6.94 1.86 -7.65
C ARG A 58 -6.90 0.35 -7.89
N GLU A 59 -5.71 -0.24 -7.87
CA GLU A 59 -5.57 -1.69 -8.00
C GLU A 59 -6.12 -2.44 -6.78
N TYR A 60 -5.97 -1.95 -5.55
CA TYR A 60 -6.65 -2.54 -4.39
C TYR A 60 -8.18 -2.48 -4.55
N GLY A 61 -8.71 -1.34 -5.02
CA GLY A 61 -10.11 -1.18 -5.39
C GLY A 61 -10.58 -2.26 -6.37
N ARG A 62 -9.89 -2.39 -7.50
CA ARG A 62 -10.16 -3.39 -8.54
C ARG A 62 -10.05 -4.84 -8.03
N ILE A 63 -8.95 -5.17 -7.34
CA ILE A 63 -8.66 -6.53 -6.86
C ILE A 63 -9.64 -6.96 -5.78
N SER A 64 -10.13 -6.04 -4.94
CA SER A 64 -11.11 -6.38 -3.90
C SER A 64 -12.44 -6.92 -4.45
N GLN A 65 -12.72 -6.68 -5.73
CA GLN A 65 -13.98 -6.99 -6.42
C GLN A 65 -13.84 -8.11 -7.47
N THR A 66 -12.66 -8.71 -7.64
CA THR A 66 -12.42 -9.72 -8.66
C THR A 66 -12.24 -11.13 -8.08
N SER A 67 -12.36 -12.14 -8.94
CA SER A 67 -11.99 -13.54 -8.66
C SER A 67 -10.73 -13.99 -9.42
N GLU A 68 -10.18 -13.14 -10.29
CA GLU A 68 -9.01 -13.43 -11.13
C GLU A 68 -8.07 -12.22 -11.24
N ARG A 69 -6.85 -12.39 -11.75
CA ARG A 69 -5.91 -11.26 -11.99
C ARG A 69 -5.58 -10.44 -10.72
N TYR A 70 -5.51 -11.10 -9.58
CA TYR A 70 -5.10 -10.53 -8.29
C TYR A 70 -3.56 -10.47 -8.12
N GLY A 71 -2.78 -11.12 -9.00
CA GLY A 71 -1.32 -11.04 -9.02
C GLY A 71 -0.61 -12.05 -8.11
N ASN A 72 0.68 -11.80 -7.86
CA ASN A 72 1.54 -12.59 -6.98
C ASN A 72 2.38 -11.64 -6.08
N ASN A 73 3.27 -12.18 -5.25
CA ASN A 73 4.10 -11.35 -4.35
C ASN A 73 4.93 -10.28 -5.09
N GLY A 74 5.37 -10.54 -6.32
CA GLY A 74 6.10 -9.54 -7.13
C GLY A 74 5.22 -8.36 -7.49
N VAL A 75 3.99 -8.62 -7.94
CA VAL A 75 2.98 -7.57 -8.23
C VAL A 75 2.69 -6.77 -6.97
N TRP A 76 2.44 -7.43 -5.85
CA TRP A 76 2.09 -6.79 -4.58
C TRP A 76 3.24 -5.99 -3.96
N ASN A 77 4.49 -6.40 -4.18
CA ASN A 77 5.66 -5.58 -3.85
C ASN A 77 5.70 -4.29 -4.70
N GLY A 78 5.31 -4.35 -5.97
CA GLY A 78 5.16 -3.16 -6.82
C GLY A 78 4.08 -2.22 -6.31
N LEU A 79 2.92 -2.76 -5.92
CA LEU A 79 1.82 -1.98 -5.32
C LEU A 79 2.28 -1.31 -4.01
N ARG A 80 2.98 -2.05 -3.14
CA ARG A 80 3.56 -1.51 -1.90
C ARG A 80 4.50 -0.33 -2.19
N ALA A 81 5.44 -0.51 -3.10
CA ALA A 81 6.42 0.54 -3.43
C ALA A 81 5.73 1.79 -3.98
N ASN A 82 4.78 1.61 -4.91
CA ASN A 82 4.00 2.72 -5.44
C ASN A 82 3.21 3.46 -4.36
N GLN A 83 2.48 2.73 -3.52
CA GLN A 83 1.68 3.33 -2.44
C GLN A 83 2.55 4.14 -1.47
N HIS A 84 3.68 3.58 -1.07
CA HIS A 84 4.60 4.26 -0.16
C HIS A 84 5.17 5.53 -0.77
N ILE A 85 5.62 5.50 -2.02
CA ILE A 85 6.15 6.68 -2.72
C ILE A 85 5.08 7.79 -2.76
N CYS A 86 3.84 7.46 -3.15
CA CYS A 86 2.76 8.45 -3.21
C CYS A 86 2.45 9.07 -1.85
N ALA A 87 2.38 8.25 -0.79
CA ALA A 87 2.13 8.74 0.57
C ALA A 87 3.28 9.65 1.06
N THR A 88 4.53 9.27 0.80
CA THR A 88 5.70 10.10 1.15
C THR A 88 5.70 11.43 0.39
N LEU A 89 5.35 11.43 -0.90
CA LEU A 89 5.26 12.67 -1.69
C LEU A 89 4.16 13.60 -1.15
N GLN A 90 3.00 13.07 -0.79
CA GLN A 90 1.92 13.85 -0.17
C GLN A 90 2.38 14.45 1.17
N PHE A 91 3.06 13.67 2.00
CA PHE A 91 3.61 14.15 3.28
C PHE A 91 4.57 15.32 3.08
N LEU A 92 5.52 15.18 2.16
CA LEU A 92 6.50 16.24 1.86
C LEU A 92 5.85 17.51 1.28
N GLN A 93 4.80 17.38 0.48
CA GLN A 93 4.03 18.53 -0.03
C GLN A 93 3.30 19.28 1.09
N LEU A 94 2.73 18.55 2.06
CA LEU A 94 2.08 19.15 3.22
C LEU A 94 3.08 19.88 4.13
N GLU A 95 4.31 19.38 4.26
CA GLU A 95 5.38 20.07 4.99
C GLU A 95 5.81 21.36 4.28
N ASP A 96 5.98 21.33 2.96
CA ASP A 96 6.37 22.50 2.15
C ASP A 96 5.30 23.61 2.19
N ASP A 97 4.01 23.23 2.13
CA ASP A 97 2.89 24.17 2.25
C ASP A 97 2.78 24.78 3.67
N GLY A 98 3.28 24.09 4.70
CA GLY A 98 3.28 24.52 6.09
C GLY A 98 4.39 25.51 6.46
N ASP A 99 5.42 25.64 5.62
CA ASP A 99 6.57 26.53 5.83
C ASP A 99 6.46 27.86 5.05
N ASN A 100 5.28 28.18 4.50
CA ASN A 100 4.96 29.53 4.00
C ASN A 100 4.78 30.55 5.15
N VAL A 101 5.82 30.76 5.95
CA VAL A 101 5.97 32.00 6.71
C VAL A 101 6.34 33.07 5.69
N SER A 102 5.40 33.98 5.42
CA SER A 102 5.67 35.14 4.58
C SER A 102 6.82 35.94 5.21
N ILE A 103 7.81 36.33 4.41
CA ILE A 103 8.85 37.29 4.84
C ILE A 103 8.23 38.61 5.33
N ASP A 104 6.99 38.91 4.90
CA ASP A 104 6.22 40.07 5.33
C ASP A 104 5.66 39.94 6.77
N ASP A 105 5.72 38.77 7.39
CA ASP A 105 5.35 38.57 8.80
C ASP A 105 6.55 38.73 9.75
N ILE A 106 7.76 38.98 9.22
CA ILE A 106 9.02 39.10 9.97
C ILE A 106 9.50 40.55 10.12
N PHE A 107 8.90 41.53 9.42
CA PHE A 107 9.31 42.95 9.48
C PHE A 107 8.16 43.92 9.73
#